data_AF-A0A9D2KK63-F1
#
_entry.id   AF-A0A9D2KK63-F1
#
_cell.length_a   1.000
_cell.length_b   1.000
_cell.length_c   1.000
_cell.angle_alpha   90.00
_cell.angle_beta   90.00
_cell.angle_gamma   90.00
#
_symmetry.space_group_name_H-M   'P 1'
#
loop_
_entity.id
_entity.type
_entity.pdbx_description
1 polymer ?
#
loop_
_entity_poly.entity_id
_entity_poly.type
_entity_poly.pdbx_seq_one_letter_code
_entity_poly.pdbx_strand_id
1 'polypeptide(L)'
;MMRNFFAQRMDMGRYPDDTRRDLFVFNRRYFDQVLHNNHKFRHEYAEAYRQWAANQGVDRLNRHTLLLPRIETAIELMGENELTTLFRRLLDALGNEVPLADLHYRDTLPGGRCDIDPACAAFMEPVRRFWLRLALPDVWEEDEL
;
A
#
# COMPACT_ATOMS: atom_id res chain seq x y z
N MET A 1 -13.82 8.09 -6.89
CA MET A 1 -12.69 7.25 -7.38
C MET A 1 -11.45 7.50 -6.54
N MET A 2 -10.65 6.47 -6.24
CA MET A 2 -9.49 6.56 -5.33
C MET A 2 -8.47 7.64 -5.72
N ARG A 3 -8.20 7.80 -7.02
CA ARG A 3 -7.32 8.85 -7.54
C ARG A 3 -7.79 10.26 -7.18
N ASN A 4 -9.10 10.51 -7.21
CA ASN A 4 -9.67 11.82 -6.86
C ASN A 4 -9.50 12.12 -5.38
N PHE A 5 -9.63 11.12 -4.50
CA PHE A 5 -9.33 11.29 -3.08
C PHE A 5 -7.88 11.74 -2.91
N PHE A 6 -6.92 11.02 -3.50
CA PHE A 6 -5.50 11.35 -3.34
C PHE A 6 -5.06 12.66 -3.99
N ALA A 7 -5.77 13.14 -5.02
CA ALA A 7 -5.49 14.41 -5.67
C ALA A 7 -5.93 15.64 -4.85
N GLN A 8 -6.80 15.46 -3.85
CA GLN A 8 -7.23 16.55 -3.00
C GLN A 8 -6.11 17.01 -2.07
N ARG A 9 -6.11 18.30 -1.76
CA ARG A 9 -5.29 18.85 -0.68
C ARG A 9 -5.77 18.29 0.66
N MET A 10 -4.89 18.37 1.65
CA MET A 10 -5.29 18.09 3.02
C MET A 10 -6.23 19.15 3.55
N ASP A 11 -5.94 20.43 3.27
CA ASP A 11 -6.68 21.59 3.77
C ASP A 11 -6.83 21.59 5.31
N MET A 12 -6.01 20.81 6.02
CA MET A 12 -6.03 20.65 7.47
C MET A 12 -4.70 20.12 8.01
N GLY A 13 -4.42 20.44 9.29
CA GLY A 13 -3.30 19.86 10.03
C GLY A 13 -1.92 20.44 9.65
N ARG A 14 -0.87 19.62 9.79
CA ARG A 14 0.55 20.03 9.65
C ARG A 14 0.99 20.36 8.22
N TYR A 15 0.32 19.79 7.22
CA TYR A 15 0.67 19.93 5.80
C TYR A 15 -0.59 20.30 5.00
N PRO A 16 -1.14 21.51 5.17
CA PRO A 16 -2.41 21.90 4.56
C PRO A 16 -2.33 22.02 3.04
N ASP A 17 -1.14 22.31 2.51
CA ASP A 17 -0.91 22.57 1.09
C ASP A 17 -0.55 21.32 0.28
N ASP A 18 -0.06 20.29 0.98
CA ASP A 18 0.28 19.01 0.38
C ASP A 18 -0.99 18.26 -0.03
N THR A 19 -0.87 17.49 -1.12
CA THR A 19 -1.94 16.58 -1.49
C THR A 19 -1.98 15.38 -0.56
N ARG A 20 -3.14 14.73 -0.46
CA ARG A 20 -3.27 13.46 0.25
C ARG A 20 -2.30 12.41 -0.30
N ARG A 21 -2.00 12.46 -1.60
CA ARG A 21 -0.96 11.64 -2.26
C ARG A 21 0.42 11.93 -1.67
N ASP A 22 0.81 13.19 -1.58
CA ASP A 22 2.15 13.56 -1.09
C ASP A 22 2.38 13.04 0.33
N LEU A 23 1.36 13.16 1.18
CA LEU A 23 1.44 12.59 2.52
C LEU A 23 1.44 11.07 2.53
N PHE A 24 0.63 10.42 1.70
CA PHE A 24 0.64 8.97 1.60
C PHE A 24 2.01 8.42 1.18
N VAL A 25 2.66 9.07 0.22
CA VAL A 25 3.94 8.64 -0.36
C VAL A 25 5.13 9.03 0.52
N PHE A 26 5.22 10.29 0.94
CA PHE A 26 6.40 10.83 1.61
C PHE A 26 6.27 10.92 3.13
N ASN A 27 5.05 10.83 3.68
CA ASN A 27 4.81 10.90 5.13
C ASN A 27 3.71 9.92 5.59
N ARG A 28 3.87 8.64 5.23
CA ARG A 28 2.87 7.59 5.47
C ARG A 28 2.38 7.55 6.91
N ARG A 29 3.29 7.67 7.88
CA ARG A 29 2.95 7.69 9.32
C ARG A 29 1.95 8.80 9.66
N TYR A 30 2.15 10.00 9.13
CA TYR A 30 1.23 11.10 9.38
C TYR A 30 -0.09 10.92 8.63
N PHE A 31 -0.05 10.39 7.39
CA PHE A 31 -1.28 10.01 6.67
C PHE A 31 -2.14 9.03 7.49
N ASP A 32 -1.54 7.94 7.98
CA ASP A 32 -2.23 6.93 8.79
C ASP A 32 -2.74 7.53 10.11
N GLN A 33 -1.98 8.44 10.74
CA GLN A 33 -2.40 9.14 11.94
C GLN A 33 -3.63 10.02 11.68
N VAL A 34 -3.70 10.74 10.56
CA VAL A 34 -4.88 11.56 10.22
C VAL A 34 -6.06 10.67 9.90
N LEU A 35 -5.84 9.58 9.14
CA LEU A 35 -6.87 8.60 8.83
C LEU A 35 -7.50 8.01 10.10
N HIS A 36 -6.68 7.71 11.11
CA HIS A 36 -7.15 7.14 12.37
C HIS A 36 -7.73 8.16 13.35
N ASN A 37 -7.34 9.45 13.31
CA ASN A 37 -7.78 10.41 14.33
C ASN A 37 -8.84 11.41 13.84
N ASN A 38 -9.03 11.54 12.53
CA ASN A 38 -9.96 12.50 11.94
C ASN A 38 -11.18 11.80 11.33
N HIS A 39 -12.35 11.96 11.96
CA HIS A 39 -13.59 11.31 11.52
C HIS A 39 -14.01 11.70 10.10
N LYS A 40 -13.88 12.98 9.73
CA LYS A 40 -14.23 13.46 8.38
C LYS A 40 -13.33 12.82 7.34
N PHE A 41 -12.02 12.86 7.55
CA PHE A 41 -11.04 12.25 6.64
C PHE A 41 -11.25 10.74 6.50
N ARG A 42 -11.52 10.05 7.61
CA ARG A 42 -11.84 8.61 7.60
C ARG A 42 -13.09 8.30 6.80
N HIS A 43 -14.15 9.11 6.96
CA HIS A 43 -15.39 8.92 6.21
C HIS A 43 -15.17 9.12 4.70
N GLU A 44 -14.47 10.19 4.31
CA GLU A 44 -14.13 10.46 2.92
C GLU A 44 -13.27 9.34 2.30
N TYR A 45 -12.29 8.84 3.06
CA TYR A 45 -11.46 7.71 2.64
C TYR A 45 -12.31 6.44 2.47
N ALA A 46 -13.17 6.14 3.44
CA ALA A 46 -14.06 4.97 3.41
C ALA A 46 -15.07 5.01 2.27
N GLU A 47 -15.58 6.17 1.92
CA GLU A 47 -16.43 6.34 0.74
C GLU A 47 -15.65 6.10 -0.56
N ALA A 48 -14.49 6.74 -0.71
CA ALA A 48 -13.64 6.59 -1.89
C ALA A 48 -13.17 5.15 -2.09
N TYR A 49 -12.79 4.48 -1.01
CA TYR A 49 -12.33 3.10 -1.00
C TYR A 49 -13.45 2.13 -1.37
N ARG A 50 -14.67 2.29 -0.81
CA ARG A 50 -15.81 1.44 -1.17
C ARG A 50 -16.19 1.55 -2.64
N GLN A 51 -16.20 2.77 -3.19
CA GLN A 51 -16.44 2.99 -4.62
C GLN A 51 -15.33 2.34 -5.47
N TRP A 52 -14.08 2.45 -5.05
CA TRP A 52 -12.95 1.83 -5.74
C TRP A 52 -13.03 0.30 -5.70
N ALA A 53 -13.29 -0.31 -4.54
CA ALA A 53 -13.44 -1.76 -4.39
C ALA A 53 -14.62 -2.31 -5.20
N ALA A 54 -15.75 -1.60 -5.23
CA ALA A 54 -16.90 -1.98 -6.06
C ALA A 54 -16.55 -2.00 -7.56
N ASN A 55 -15.71 -1.05 -8.04
CA ASN A 55 -15.23 -1.06 -9.43
C ASN A 55 -14.29 -2.24 -9.74
N GLN A 56 -13.69 -2.85 -8.72
CA GLN A 56 -12.91 -4.10 -8.86
C GLN A 56 -13.81 -5.35 -8.81
N GLY A 57 -15.13 -5.20 -8.71
CA GLY A 57 -16.06 -6.32 -8.53
C GLY A 57 -15.95 -6.99 -7.16
N VAL A 58 -15.43 -6.27 -6.16
CA VAL A 58 -15.23 -6.78 -4.81
C VAL A 58 -16.24 -6.18 -3.84
N ASP A 59 -16.80 -7.04 -3.00
CA ASP A 59 -17.64 -6.71 -1.86
C ASP A 59 -16.97 -7.14 -0.53
N ARG A 60 -17.75 -7.09 0.56
CA ARG A 60 -17.25 -7.42 1.90
C ARG A 60 -16.85 -8.89 2.06
N LEU A 61 -17.46 -9.81 1.31
CA LEU A 61 -17.27 -11.26 1.42
C LEU A 61 -15.98 -11.72 0.72
N ASN A 62 -15.65 -11.10 -0.40
CA ASN A 62 -14.42 -11.39 -1.14
C ASN A 62 -13.32 -10.34 -0.95
N ARG A 63 -13.40 -9.47 0.07
CA ARG A 63 -12.42 -8.40 0.35
C ARG A 63 -10.96 -8.85 0.42
N HIS A 64 -10.70 -10.10 0.80
CA HIS A 64 -9.35 -10.67 0.86
C HIS A 64 -8.64 -10.67 -0.50
N THR A 65 -9.38 -10.58 -1.62
CA THR A 65 -8.81 -10.48 -2.97
C THR A 65 -8.25 -9.08 -3.28
N LEU A 66 -8.53 -8.06 -2.45
CA LEU A 66 -8.09 -6.69 -2.71
C LEU A 66 -6.65 -6.43 -2.34
N LEU A 67 -5.93 -7.36 -1.70
CA LEU A 67 -4.55 -7.11 -1.30
C LEU A 67 -3.68 -6.68 -2.50
N LEU A 68 -3.72 -7.44 -3.60
CA LEU A 68 -2.97 -7.08 -4.80
C LEU A 68 -3.44 -5.74 -5.42
N PRO A 69 -4.74 -5.52 -5.69
CA PRO A 69 -5.24 -4.22 -6.14
C PRO A 69 -4.86 -3.03 -5.23
N ARG A 70 -4.84 -3.22 -3.90
CA ARG A 70 -4.42 -2.19 -2.93
C ARG A 70 -2.93 -1.86 -3.07
N ILE A 71 -2.09 -2.87 -3.31
CA ILE A 71 -0.66 -2.69 -3.57
C ILE A 71 -0.47 -1.99 -4.91
N GLU A 72 -1.11 -2.45 -5.97
CA GLU A 72 -0.98 -1.85 -7.31
C GLU A 72 -1.41 -0.39 -7.31
N THR A 73 -2.53 -0.05 -6.65
CA THR A 73 -2.96 1.34 -6.53
C THR A 73 -1.96 2.18 -5.75
N ALA A 74 -1.35 1.64 -4.70
CA ALA A 74 -0.30 2.33 -3.95
C ALA A 74 0.97 2.55 -4.81
N ILE A 75 1.33 1.58 -5.66
CA ILE A 75 2.42 1.70 -6.65
C ILE A 75 2.12 2.82 -7.65
N GLU A 76 0.90 2.88 -8.20
CA GLU A 76 0.49 3.95 -9.11
C GLU A 76 0.60 5.35 -8.47
N LEU A 77 0.21 5.48 -7.20
CA LEU A 77 0.31 6.73 -6.46
C LEU A 77 1.76 7.12 -6.19
N MET A 78 2.61 6.16 -5.83
CA MET A 78 4.01 6.39 -5.52
C MET A 78 4.84 6.68 -6.76
N GLY A 79 4.59 5.97 -7.85
CA GLY A 79 5.46 5.91 -9.03
C GLY A 79 6.48 4.76 -8.95
N GLU A 80 6.77 4.15 -10.09
CA GLU A 80 7.65 2.97 -10.16
C GLU A 80 9.09 3.25 -9.71
N ASN A 81 9.59 4.48 -9.91
CA ASN A 81 10.95 4.87 -9.52
C ASN A 81 11.12 4.89 -8.00
N GLU A 82 10.22 5.56 -7.29
CA GLU A 82 10.18 5.60 -5.83
C GLU A 82 9.99 4.21 -5.24
N LEU A 83 9.10 3.40 -5.81
CA LEU A 83 8.91 2.01 -5.39
C LEU A 83 10.20 1.21 -5.54
N THR A 84 10.83 1.28 -6.71
CA THR A 84 12.06 0.54 -6.99
C THR A 84 13.17 0.93 -6.02
N THR A 85 13.25 2.21 -5.67
CA THR A 85 14.22 2.71 -4.68
C THR A 85 13.93 2.14 -3.29
N LEU A 86 12.67 2.15 -2.84
CA LEU A 86 12.28 1.60 -1.54
C LEU A 86 12.47 0.08 -1.49
N PHE A 87 12.12 -0.62 -2.56
CA PHE A 87 12.28 -2.07 -2.66
C PHE A 87 13.76 -2.46 -2.62
N ARG A 88 14.64 -1.75 -3.33
CA ARG A 88 16.09 -1.98 -3.23
C ARG A 88 16.62 -1.79 -1.81
N ARG A 89 16.18 -0.74 -1.11
CA ARG A 89 16.55 -0.53 0.31
C ARG A 89 16.08 -1.66 1.21
N LEU A 90 14.90 -2.24 0.93
CA LEU A 90 14.44 -3.44 1.61
C LEU A 90 15.38 -4.62 1.34
N LEU A 91 15.72 -4.89 0.08
CA LEU A 91 16.64 -5.97 -0.29
C LEU A 91 18.02 -5.78 0.38
N ASP A 92 18.56 -4.56 0.36
CA ASP A 92 19.83 -4.22 1.03
C ASP A 92 19.76 -4.49 2.54
N ALA A 93 18.62 -4.18 3.19
CA ALA A 93 18.42 -4.41 4.61
C ALA A 93 18.22 -5.89 4.97
N LEU A 94 17.78 -6.72 4.02
CA LEU A 94 17.65 -8.16 4.21
C LEU A 94 19.00 -8.89 4.13
N GLY A 95 20.02 -8.24 3.56
CA GLY A 95 21.41 -8.71 3.57
C GLY A 95 21.76 -9.70 2.46
N ASN A 96 23.06 -10.03 2.38
CA ASN A 96 23.68 -10.83 1.31
C ASN A 96 23.43 -12.35 1.40
N GLU A 97 22.58 -12.83 2.33
CA GLU A 97 22.34 -14.26 2.50
C GLU A 97 21.50 -14.88 1.37
N VAL A 98 20.86 -14.04 0.56
CA VAL A 98 20.12 -14.48 -0.63
C VAL A 98 20.61 -13.66 -1.83
N PRO A 99 20.98 -14.29 -2.96
CA PRO A 99 21.34 -13.57 -4.17
C PRO A 99 20.08 -12.91 -4.78
N LEU A 100 19.77 -11.70 -4.29
CA LEU A 100 18.58 -10.92 -4.65
C LEU A 100 18.86 -9.85 -5.72
N ALA A 101 20.09 -9.82 -6.26
CA ALA A 101 20.57 -8.76 -7.14
C ALA A 101 19.70 -8.54 -8.40
N ASP A 102 19.06 -9.61 -8.89
CA ASP A 102 18.19 -9.59 -10.08
C ASP A 102 16.70 -9.73 -9.75
N LEU A 103 16.32 -9.66 -8.47
CA LEU A 103 14.94 -9.82 -8.06
C LEU A 103 14.11 -8.59 -8.43
N HIS A 104 13.16 -8.76 -9.34
CA HIS A 104 12.21 -7.71 -9.68
C HIS A 104 11.08 -7.67 -8.65
N TYR A 105 10.63 -6.48 -8.24
CA TYR A 105 9.59 -6.37 -7.19
C TYR A 105 8.30 -7.13 -7.54
N ARG A 106 7.95 -7.19 -8.84
CA ARG A 106 6.79 -7.95 -9.35
C ARG A 106 6.87 -9.44 -9.05
N ASP A 107 8.07 -10.00 -8.94
CA ASP A 107 8.26 -11.40 -8.58
C ASP A 107 7.77 -11.69 -7.16
N THR A 108 7.69 -10.67 -6.31
CA THR A 108 7.34 -10.79 -4.88
C THR A 108 5.93 -10.31 -4.53
N LEU A 109 5.17 -9.84 -5.52
CA LEU A 109 3.76 -9.52 -5.32
C LEU A 109 2.95 -10.79 -5.06
N PRO A 110 1.78 -10.71 -4.43
CA PRO A 110 0.85 -11.83 -4.34
C PRO A 110 0.58 -12.45 -5.72
N GLY A 111 0.78 -13.76 -5.85
CA GLY A 111 0.68 -14.48 -7.13
C GLY A 111 1.93 -14.40 -8.03
N GLY A 112 2.98 -13.70 -7.58
CA GLY A 112 4.27 -13.62 -8.26
C GLY A 112 5.11 -14.89 -8.11
N ARG A 113 6.24 -14.96 -8.83
CA ARG A 113 7.14 -16.13 -8.83
C ARG A 113 7.54 -16.58 -7.42
N CYS A 114 7.87 -15.63 -6.54
CA CYS A 114 8.36 -15.91 -5.20
C CYS A 114 7.29 -16.40 -4.20
N ASP A 115 6.01 -16.40 -4.56
CA ASP A 115 4.99 -17.01 -3.70
C ASP A 115 5.04 -18.54 -3.73
N ILE A 116 5.60 -19.13 -4.79
CA ILE A 116 5.71 -20.59 -4.95
C ILE A 116 7.14 -21.09 -5.00
N ASP A 117 8.12 -20.22 -5.27
CA ASP A 117 9.53 -20.58 -5.34
C ASP A 117 10.12 -20.78 -3.92
N PRO A 118 10.54 -22.01 -3.55
CA PRO A 118 11.14 -22.28 -2.25
C PRO A 118 12.42 -21.48 -2.01
N ALA A 119 13.14 -21.09 -3.06
CA ALA A 119 14.33 -20.25 -2.94
C ALA A 119 14.00 -18.85 -2.39
N CYS A 120 12.76 -18.39 -2.55
CA CYS A 120 12.32 -17.11 -2.01
C CYS A 120 11.88 -17.17 -0.54
N ALA A 121 11.63 -18.37 0.01
CA ALA A 121 10.97 -18.53 1.31
C ALA A 121 11.69 -17.81 2.46
N ALA A 122 13.03 -17.77 2.44
CA ALA A 122 13.85 -17.18 3.50
C ALA A 122 13.62 -15.67 3.69
N PHE A 123 13.20 -14.94 2.65
CA PHE A 123 13.04 -13.49 2.70
C PHE A 123 11.60 -13.02 2.46
N MET A 124 10.67 -13.92 2.16
CA MET A 124 9.31 -13.52 1.80
C MET A 124 8.49 -12.95 2.95
N GLU A 125 8.74 -13.35 4.20
CA GLU A 125 8.03 -12.78 5.36
C GLU A 125 8.23 -11.25 5.49
N PRO A 126 9.47 -10.72 5.54
CA PRO A 126 9.67 -9.28 5.56
C PRO A 126 9.21 -8.58 4.28
N VAL A 127 9.27 -9.23 3.11
CA VAL A 127 8.72 -8.67 1.87
C VAL A 127 7.19 -8.56 1.90
N ARG A 128 6.49 -9.56 2.44
CA ARG A 128 5.03 -9.48 2.66
C ARG A 128 4.66 -8.34 3.59
N ARG A 129 5.41 -8.15 4.68
CA ARG A 129 5.21 -6.99 5.59
C ARG A 129 5.45 -5.65 4.91
N PHE A 130 6.44 -5.58 4.02
CA PHE A 130 6.68 -4.39 3.20
C PHE A 130 5.45 -4.09 2.32
N TRP A 131 4.93 -5.09 1.61
CA TRP A 131 3.75 -4.92 0.77
C TRP A 131 2.50 -4.52 1.55
N LEU A 132 2.25 -5.14 2.72
CA LEU A 132 1.13 -4.78 3.59
C LEU A 132 1.21 -3.33 4.09
N ARG A 133 2.42 -2.85 4.41
CA ARG A 133 2.62 -1.45 4.83
C ARG A 133 2.46 -0.46 3.68
N LEU A 134 2.82 -0.87 2.47
CA LEU A 134 2.73 -0.02 1.28
C LEU A 134 1.28 0.08 0.79
N ALA A 135 0.52 -1.02 0.86
CA ALA A 135 -0.86 -1.11 0.43
C ALA A 135 -1.73 0.04 0.98
N LEU A 136 -2.75 0.43 0.21
CA LEU A 136 -3.83 1.31 0.72
C LEU A 136 -4.36 0.76 2.04
N PRO A 137 -4.59 1.57 3.09
CA PRO A 137 -5.23 1.11 4.32
C PRO A 137 -6.59 0.45 4.05
N ASP A 138 -6.87 -0.68 4.68
CA ASP A 138 -8.19 -1.27 4.57
C ASP A 138 -9.19 -0.47 5.42
N VAL A 139 -10.43 -0.39 4.96
CA VAL A 139 -11.52 0.25 5.71
C VAL A 139 -12.33 -0.75 6.51
N TRP A 140 -12.13 -2.05 6.26
CA TRP A 140 -12.83 -3.13 6.95
C TRP A 140 -12.01 -3.76 8.09
N GLU A 141 -10.80 -3.27 8.37
CA GLU A 141 -9.95 -3.75 9.47
C GLU A 141 -10.57 -3.50 10.87
N GLU A 142 -11.50 -2.54 11.00
CA GLU A 142 -12.18 -2.22 12.28
C GLU A 142 -13.16 -3.31 12.76
N ASP A 143 -13.49 -4.32 11.93
CA ASP A 143 -14.40 -5.43 12.29
C ASP A 143 -13.69 -6.66 12.88
N GLU A 144 -12.36 -6.62 13.06
CA GLU A 144 -11.56 -7.72 13.65
C GLU A 144 -11.13 -7.46 15.11
N LEU A 145 -11.74 -6.47 15.79
CA LEU A 145 -11.59 -6.20 17.23
C LEU A 145 -12.87 -6.48 18.01
#